data_AF-A0A924YS64-F1
#
_entry.id   AF-A0A924YS64-F1
#
_cell.length_a   1.000
_cell.length_b   1.000
_cell.length_c   1.000
_cell.angle_alpha   90.00
_cell.angle_beta   90.00
_cell.angle_gamma   90.00
#
_symmetry.space_group_name_H-M   'P 1'
#
loop_
_entity.id
_entity.type
_entity.pdbx_description
1 polymer ?
#
loop_
_entity_poly.entity_id
_entity_poly.type
_entity_poly.pdbx_seq_one_letter_code
_entity_poly.pdbx_strand_id
1 'polypeptide(L)'
;MLDLLLITTLGFLGSFGHCLGMCGPLTAAFSLSGQSAASSWQRQITFNLLLNLGRVVSYALVGAAIGALGSVLIAGGQLAGIDSSLRRGLAIFTGLLLIWFGLSNINPKFLPHVPVLHPVAGKLHDRLSRAMIHLSQSDRWWTPALLGMVWGLIPCGFLYAAQIKAAETGSLWMGAVTMLAFGLGTTPMMLGVGVSTALVSADRRSQLFRLGGWVSLTIGLLLLLRSGDMVDYTGHAALIMLMLALIARPISRLWSAPLRYRRALGVGAFVLSLAHVSHFVDHAFNWNLQAIFFMLPRQQWGMWAGILALLLMVPAALTSFDGLMTKLGDGWRKIHLLSLPALLLVAIHTGLVGSSYLGELQLTSAHWLRVILLSVSVIGVFLARSRFVWSLLSLEKFYVAPSRK
;
A
#
# COMPACT_ATOMS: atom_id res chain seq x y z
N MET A 1 -11.76 -26.97 4.08
CA MET A 1 -10.35 -27.08 4.54
C MET A 1 -9.42 -26.09 3.82
N LEU A 2 -9.55 -25.90 2.50
CA LEU A 2 -8.77 -24.91 1.74
C LEU A 2 -8.94 -23.47 2.24
N ASP A 3 -10.16 -23.08 2.64
CA ASP A 3 -10.42 -21.73 3.16
C ASP A 3 -9.69 -21.43 4.48
N LEU A 4 -9.67 -22.37 5.42
CA LEU A 4 -8.94 -22.16 6.69
C LEU A 4 -7.44 -22.03 6.46
N LEU A 5 -6.88 -22.81 5.53
CA LEU A 5 -5.47 -22.71 5.17
C LEU A 5 -5.18 -21.34 4.54
N LEU A 6 -6.03 -20.87 3.62
CA LEU A 6 -5.93 -19.54 3.03
C LEU A 6 -6.04 -18.43 4.07
N ILE A 7 -6.94 -18.56 5.06
CA ILE A 7 -7.10 -17.57 6.13
C ILE A 7 -5.90 -17.58 7.08
N THR A 8 -5.32 -18.76 7.34
CA THR A 8 -4.11 -18.91 8.17
C THR A 8 -2.89 -18.32 7.48
N THR A 9 -2.70 -18.59 6.18
CA THR A 9 -1.60 -18.02 5.39
C THR A 9 -1.77 -16.52 5.22
N LEU A 10 -3.01 -16.05 5.04
CA LEU A 10 -3.35 -14.63 5.08
C LEU A 10 -2.91 -14.06 6.44
N GLY A 11 -3.37 -14.62 7.56
CA GLY A 11 -2.92 -14.25 8.92
C GLY A 11 -1.39 -14.14 9.08
N PHE A 12 -0.65 -15.12 8.56
CA PHE A 12 0.81 -15.14 8.60
C PHE A 12 1.46 -14.07 7.72
N LEU A 13 1.12 -14.03 6.43
CA LEU A 13 1.75 -13.13 5.45
C LEU A 13 1.37 -11.66 5.69
N GLY A 14 0.12 -11.38 6.05
CA GLY A 14 -0.31 -10.01 6.39
C GLY A 14 0.35 -9.47 7.65
N SER A 15 0.75 -10.36 8.57
CA SER A 15 1.48 -9.97 9.78
C SER A 15 2.91 -9.49 9.50
N PHE A 16 3.54 -9.95 8.41
CA PHE A 16 4.94 -9.69 8.05
C PHE A 16 5.24 -8.21 7.71
N GLY A 17 4.21 -7.39 7.48
CA GLY A 17 4.38 -5.98 7.14
C GLY A 17 3.60 -5.04 8.05
N HIS A 18 2.30 -5.29 8.14
CA HIS A 18 1.37 -4.42 8.84
C HIS A 18 1.49 -4.58 10.37
N CYS A 19 1.45 -5.82 10.86
CA CYS A 19 1.57 -6.06 12.29
C CYS A 19 3.00 -5.76 12.78
N LEU A 20 4.05 -6.01 11.98
CA LEU A 20 5.40 -5.53 12.32
C LEU A 20 5.47 -4.01 12.51
N GLY A 21 4.87 -3.24 11.60
CA GLY A 21 4.92 -1.77 11.63
C GLY A 21 4.02 -1.12 12.68
N MET A 22 2.77 -1.57 12.82
CA MET A 22 1.78 -0.94 13.70
C MET A 22 1.68 -1.62 15.06
N CYS A 23 1.70 -2.96 15.07
CA CYS A 23 1.56 -3.78 16.27
C CYS A 23 2.90 -4.01 16.99
N GLY A 24 4.02 -3.89 16.28
CA GLY A 24 5.38 -4.05 16.81
C GLY A 24 5.77 -3.05 17.89
N PRO A 25 5.56 -1.73 17.73
CA PRO A 25 5.87 -0.75 18.77
C PRO A 25 5.04 -0.95 20.05
N LEU A 26 3.77 -1.36 19.94
CA LEU A 26 2.88 -1.63 21.08
C LEU A 26 3.31 -2.88 21.85
N THR A 27 3.62 -3.97 21.16
CA THR A 27 4.14 -5.19 21.79
C THR A 27 5.49 -4.94 22.47
N ALA A 28 6.35 -4.13 21.86
CA ALA A 28 7.60 -3.68 22.48
C ALA A 28 7.35 -2.84 23.74
N ALA A 29 6.42 -1.88 23.69
CA ALA A 29 6.08 -1.02 24.82
C ALA A 29 5.51 -1.81 26.01
N PHE A 30 4.61 -2.77 25.77
CA PHE A 30 4.07 -3.63 26.83
C PHE A 30 5.13 -4.59 27.40
N SER A 31 5.99 -5.16 26.54
CA SER A 31 7.08 -6.03 26.98
C SER A 31 8.13 -5.28 27.81
N LEU A 32 8.34 -3.98 27.56
CA LEU A 32 9.33 -3.16 28.27
C LEU A 32 8.77 -2.48 29.53
N SER A 33 7.48 -2.15 29.56
CA SER A 33 6.84 -1.50 30.72
C SER A 33 6.47 -2.47 31.84
N GLY A 34 6.20 -3.75 31.52
CA GLY A 34 5.90 -4.80 32.49
C GLY A 34 7.11 -5.62 32.97
N GLN A 35 8.33 -5.27 32.57
CA GLN A 35 9.55 -6.02 32.94
C GLN A 35 10.59 -5.09 33.57
N SER A 36 10.90 -5.32 34.85
CA SER A 36 12.12 -4.78 35.47
C SER A 36 13.36 -5.28 34.72
N ALA A 37 14.41 -4.46 34.67
CA ALA A 37 15.63 -4.61 33.86
C ALA A 37 16.46 -5.93 34.06
N ALA A 38 15.99 -6.87 34.88
CA ALA A 38 16.65 -8.13 35.24
C ALA A 38 15.89 -9.40 34.81
N SER A 39 14.90 -9.31 33.91
CA SER A 39 14.04 -10.47 33.61
C SER A 39 14.64 -11.43 32.56
N SER A 40 14.60 -12.73 32.86
CA SER A 40 15.05 -13.82 31.99
C SER A 40 14.23 -13.93 30.70
N TRP A 41 14.87 -14.27 29.58
CA TRP A 41 14.26 -14.56 28.26
C TRP A 41 12.97 -15.41 28.32
N GLN A 42 12.91 -16.38 29.22
CA GLN A 42 11.75 -17.26 29.45
C GLN A 42 10.50 -16.48 29.88
N ARG A 43 10.67 -15.45 30.71
CA ARG A 43 9.58 -14.61 31.22
C ARG A 43 9.00 -13.72 30.12
N GLN A 44 9.86 -13.27 29.20
CA GLN A 44 9.47 -12.48 28.04
C GLN A 44 8.73 -13.31 26.98
N ILE A 45 9.15 -14.55 26.73
CA ILE A 45 8.38 -15.47 25.88
C ILE A 45 7.01 -15.74 26.50
N THR A 46 6.97 -16.02 27.80
CA THR A 46 5.71 -16.30 28.52
C THR A 46 4.76 -15.11 28.45
N PHE A 47 5.25 -13.89 28.68
CA PHE A 47 4.47 -12.65 28.54
C PHE A 47 3.87 -12.51 27.13
N ASN A 48 4.67 -12.66 26.09
CA ASN A 48 4.23 -12.53 24.71
C ASN A 48 3.28 -13.66 24.27
N LEU A 49 3.44 -14.87 24.81
CA LEU A 49 2.51 -15.98 24.60
C LEU A 49 1.14 -15.67 25.19
N LEU A 50 1.08 -15.24 26.45
CA LEU A 50 -0.18 -14.87 27.10
C LEU A 50 -0.85 -13.69 26.37
N LEU A 51 -0.07 -12.69 25.94
CA LEU A 51 -0.55 -11.55 25.15
C LEU A 51 -1.19 -11.99 23.83
N ASN A 52 -0.53 -12.85 23.06
CA ASN A 52 -1.09 -13.33 21.80
C ASN A 52 -2.27 -14.29 22.02
N LEU A 53 -2.27 -15.07 23.09
CA LEU A 53 -3.38 -15.94 23.45
C LEU A 53 -4.66 -15.12 23.73
N GLY A 54 -4.55 -14.02 24.48
CA GLY A 54 -5.65 -13.07 24.67
C GLY A 54 -6.17 -12.50 23.34
N ARG A 55 -5.26 -12.19 22.40
CA ARG A 55 -5.62 -11.67 21.08
C ARG A 55 -6.39 -12.69 20.24
N VAL A 56 -5.93 -13.94 20.20
CA VAL A 56 -6.60 -15.04 19.47
C VAL A 56 -7.99 -15.32 20.05
N VAL A 57 -8.12 -15.33 21.38
CA VAL A 57 -9.42 -15.50 22.05
C VAL A 57 -10.37 -14.36 21.66
N SER A 58 -9.90 -13.11 21.68
CA SER A 58 -10.72 -11.97 21.25
C SER A 58 -11.16 -12.10 19.79
N TYR A 59 -10.27 -12.52 18.88
CA TYR A 59 -10.62 -12.74 17.48
C TYR A 59 -11.67 -13.84 17.31
N ALA A 60 -11.54 -14.96 18.01
CA ALA A 60 -12.51 -16.05 17.96
C ALA A 60 -13.89 -15.62 18.50
N LEU A 61 -13.93 -14.86 19.59
CA LEU A 61 -15.19 -14.33 20.16
C LEU A 61 -15.88 -13.35 19.20
N VAL A 62 -15.11 -12.43 18.60
CA VAL A 62 -15.65 -11.50 17.60
C VAL A 62 -16.10 -12.24 16.34
N GLY A 63 -15.35 -13.27 15.92
CA GLY A 63 -15.73 -14.14 14.80
C GLY A 63 -17.01 -14.91 15.04
N ALA A 64 -17.19 -15.44 16.26
CA ALA A 64 -18.43 -16.08 16.68
C ALA A 64 -19.63 -15.13 16.58
N ALA A 65 -19.47 -13.92 17.13
CA ALA A 65 -20.51 -12.89 17.12
C ALA A 65 -20.87 -12.45 15.69
N ILE A 66 -19.88 -12.14 14.86
CA ILE A 66 -20.09 -11.67 13.49
C ILE A 66 -20.61 -12.80 12.59
N GLY A 67 -20.14 -14.04 12.76
CA GLY A 67 -20.66 -15.21 12.04
C GLY A 67 -22.11 -15.52 12.38
N ALA A 68 -22.51 -15.34 13.65
CA ALA A 68 -23.91 -15.43 14.08
C ALA A 68 -24.77 -14.30 13.52
N LEU A 69 -24.26 -13.06 13.50
CA LEU A 69 -24.94 -11.95 12.85
C LEU A 69 -25.09 -12.19 11.34
N GLY A 70 -24.06 -12.75 10.70
CA GLY A 70 -24.09 -13.15 9.29
C GLY A 70 -25.21 -14.12 8.97
N SER A 71 -25.51 -15.07 9.85
CA SER A 71 -26.61 -16.03 9.64
C SER A 71 -27.98 -15.33 9.54
N VAL A 72 -28.20 -14.27 10.33
CA VAL A 72 -29.42 -13.47 10.33
C VAL A 72 -29.50 -12.60 9.08
N LEU A 73 -28.39 -11.98 8.67
CA LEU A 73 -28.35 -11.14 7.48
C LEU A 73 -28.49 -11.95 6.17
N ILE A 74 -27.95 -13.18 6.12
CA ILE A 74 -28.07 -14.09 4.96
C ILE A 74 -29.52 -14.57 4.84
N ALA A 75 -30.14 -14.96 5.96
CA ALA A 75 -31.53 -15.37 5.99
C ALA A 75 -32.51 -14.24 5.62
N GLY A 76 -32.16 -12.97 5.91
CA GLY A 76 -32.95 -11.79 5.57
C GLY A 76 -32.78 -11.25 4.14
N GLY A 77 -31.94 -11.88 3.30
CA GLY A 77 -31.73 -11.48 1.90
C GLY A 77 -31.05 -10.12 1.68
N GLN A 78 -30.63 -9.42 2.73
CA GLN A 78 -30.10 -8.05 2.65
C GLN A 78 -28.59 -7.96 2.33
N LEU A 79 -27.86 -9.08 2.32
CA LEU A 79 -26.41 -9.06 2.02
C LEU A 79 -26.09 -8.88 0.54
N ALA A 80 -26.99 -9.27 -0.38
CA ALA A 80 -26.71 -9.29 -1.81
C ALA A 80 -26.40 -7.90 -2.45
N GLY A 81 -26.68 -6.79 -1.76
CA GLY A 81 -26.43 -5.42 -2.23
C GLY A 81 -25.48 -4.56 -1.38
N ILE A 82 -25.22 -4.93 -0.13
CA ILE A 82 -24.41 -4.14 0.83
C ILE A 82 -22.92 -4.52 0.74
N ASP A 83 -22.61 -5.72 0.24
CA ASP A 83 -21.26 -6.29 0.24
C ASP A 83 -20.24 -5.50 -0.59
N SER A 84 -20.66 -4.83 -1.67
CA SER A 84 -19.71 -4.09 -2.52
C SER A 84 -19.36 -2.73 -1.94
N SER A 85 -20.35 -1.92 -1.53
CA SER A 85 -20.13 -0.54 -1.07
C SER A 85 -19.50 -0.47 0.32
N LEU A 86 -19.95 -1.31 1.27
CA LEU A 86 -19.41 -1.35 2.62
C LEU A 86 -17.97 -1.88 2.64
N ARG A 87 -17.70 -2.97 1.90
CA ARG A 87 -16.34 -3.54 1.76
C ARG A 87 -15.39 -2.55 1.11
N ARG A 88 -15.87 -1.81 0.11
CA ARG A 88 -15.10 -0.78 -0.58
C ARG A 88 -14.81 0.42 0.32
N GLY A 89 -15.79 0.89 1.09
CA GLY A 89 -15.61 1.93 2.10
C GLY A 89 -14.62 1.54 3.20
N LEU A 90 -14.75 0.31 3.73
CA LEU A 90 -13.82 -0.25 4.71
C LEU A 90 -12.40 -0.41 4.15
N ALA A 91 -12.25 -0.81 2.88
CA ALA A 91 -10.96 -0.92 2.21
C ALA A 91 -10.31 0.45 1.99
N ILE A 92 -11.07 1.47 1.60
CA ILE A 92 -10.57 2.86 1.46
C ILE A 92 -10.15 3.40 2.82
N PHE A 93 -11.01 3.28 3.83
CA PHE A 93 -10.71 3.71 5.20
C PHE A 93 -9.43 3.03 5.73
N THR A 94 -9.33 1.71 5.55
CA THR A 94 -8.13 0.96 5.94
C THR A 94 -6.90 1.43 5.18
N GLY A 95 -6.97 1.57 3.86
CA GLY A 95 -5.83 1.95 3.04
C GLY A 95 -5.27 3.32 3.43
N LEU A 96 -6.14 4.29 3.68
CA LEU A 96 -5.76 5.61 4.18
C LEU A 96 -5.11 5.53 5.57
N LEU A 97 -5.68 4.73 6.47
CA LEU A 97 -5.14 4.53 7.82
C LEU A 97 -3.76 3.85 7.78
N LEU A 98 -3.57 2.86 6.92
CA LEU A 98 -2.28 2.19 6.71
C LEU A 98 -1.20 3.13 6.15
N ILE A 99 -1.57 3.99 5.20
CA ILE A 99 -0.67 5.02 4.67
C ILE A 99 -0.29 6.01 5.77
N TRP A 100 -1.26 6.46 6.57
CA TRP A 100 -1.06 7.36 7.70
C TRP A 100 -0.08 6.78 8.74
N PHE A 101 -0.35 5.58 9.24
CA PHE A 101 0.53 4.90 10.20
C PHE A 101 1.89 4.55 9.59
N GLY A 102 1.94 4.17 8.30
CA GLY A 102 3.17 3.92 7.58
C GLY A 102 4.07 5.16 7.53
N LEU A 103 3.54 6.31 7.13
CA LEU A 103 4.23 7.60 7.11
C LEU A 103 4.71 8.03 8.50
N SER A 104 3.86 7.87 9.52
CA SER A 104 4.17 8.18 10.92
C SER A 104 5.37 7.37 11.43
N ASN A 105 5.43 6.07 11.10
CA ASN A 105 6.53 5.18 11.48
C ASN A 105 7.83 5.41 10.68
N ILE A 106 7.74 5.90 9.42
CA ILE A 106 8.92 6.18 8.58
C ILE A 106 9.65 7.44 9.04
N ASN A 107 8.89 8.51 9.32
CA ASN A 107 9.44 9.74 9.85
C ASN A 107 8.34 10.57 10.57
N PRO A 108 8.42 10.72 11.90
CA PRO A 108 7.39 11.41 12.69
C PRO A 108 7.29 12.92 12.40
N LYS A 109 8.25 13.52 11.66
CA LYS A 109 8.24 14.95 11.28
C LYS A 109 7.51 15.26 9.97
N PHE A 110 7.13 14.25 9.17
CA PHE A 110 6.53 14.46 7.84
C PHE A 110 5.03 14.76 7.86
N LEU A 111 4.32 14.39 8.93
CA LEU A 111 2.90 14.66 9.08
C LEU A 111 2.72 15.91 9.94
N PRO A 112 1.96 16.93 9.49
CA PRO A 112 1.54 17.99 10.38
C PRO A 112 0.79 17.35 11.55
N HIS A 113 1.01 17.85 12.77
CA HIS A 113 0.17 17.52 13.92
C HIS A 113 -1.25 17.96 13.58
N VAL A 114 -2.07 17.09 12.99
CA VAL A 114 -3.47 17.38 12.68
C VAL A 114 -4.26 17.20 13.98
N PRO A 115 -4.84 18.27 14.53
CA PRO A 115 -5.67 18.21 15.73
C PRO A 115 -6.96 17.37 15.53
N VAL A 116 -7.30 17.08 14.27
CA VAL A 116 -8.56 16.45 13.85
C VAL A 116 -8.59 14.93 14.10
N LEU A 117 -7.43 14.27 14.34
CA LEU A 117 -7.36 12.87 14.78
C LEU A 117 -7.32 12.72 16.31
N HIS A 118 -7.49 13.83 17.04
CA HIS A 118 -7.89 13.85 18.44
C HIS A 118 -9.40 14.13 18.66
N PRO A 119 -10.38 13.63 17.85
CA PRO A 119 -11.78 13.77 18.22
C PRO A 119 -12.14 12.79 19.36
N VAL A 120 -11.23 11.86 19.68
CA VAL A 120 -11.30 10.94 20.80
C VAL A 120 -10.41 11.43 21.96
N ALA A 121 -10.00 12.71 21.98
CA ALA A 121 -9.45 13.39 23.17
C ALA A 121 -10.52 13.65 24.23
N GLY A 122 -11.39 12.66 24.49
CA GLY A 122 -12.39 12.72 25.54
C GLY A 122 -11.87 12.07 26.81
N LYS A 123 -12.52 12.39 27.94
CA LYS A 123 -12.30 11.75 29.25
C LYS A 123 -12.29 10.21 29.18
N LEU A 124 -12.95 9.61 28.18
CA LEU A 124 -12.98 8.17 27.94
C LEU A 124 -11.64 7.62 27.44
N HIS A 125 -10.95 8.30 26.52
CA HIS A 125 -9.63 7.87 26.05
C HIS A 125 -8.58 8.03 27.14
N ASP A 126 -8.61 9.13 27.88
CA ASP A 126 -7.70 9.34 29.01
C ASP A 126 -7.98 8.35 30.14
N ARG A 127 -9.23 7.91 30.33
CA ARG A 127 -9.57 6.85 31.29
C ARG A 127 -9.13 5.48 30.79
N LEU A 128 -9.35 5.14 29.52
CA LEU A 128 -8.87 3.88 28.94
C LEU A 128 -7.35 3.81 28.89
N SER A 129 -6.68 4.91 28.54
CA SER A 129 -5.23 5.03 28.51
C SER A 129 -4.63 4.88 29.90
N ARG A 130 -5.19 5.59 30.90
CA ARG A 130 -4.79 5.42 32.30
C ARG A 130 -5.07 4.01 32.82
N ALA A 131 -6.22 3.43 32.49
CA ALA A 131 -6.55 2.06 32.87
C ALA A 131 -5.59 1.04 32.22
N MET A 132 -5.23 1.22 30.95
CA MET A 132 -4.23 0.37 30.27
C MET A 132 -2.84 0.54 30.88
N ILE A 133 -2.42 1.75 31.24
CA ILE A 133 -1.13 2.00 31.88
C ILE A 133 -1.10 1.39 33.28
N HIS A 134 -2.14 1.60 34.10
CA HIS A 134 -2.24 0.99 35.43
C HIS A 134 -2.29 -0.54 35.35
N LEU A 135 -3.00 -1.10 34.37
CA LEU A 135 -3.06 -2.53 34.15
C LEU A 135 -1.69 -3.06 33.71
N SER A 136 -0.99 -2.35 32.81
CA SER A 136 0.35 -2.72 32.33
C SER A 136 1.42 -2.68 33.42
N GLN A 137 1.21 -1.90 34.48
CA GLN A 137 2.10 -1.82 35.65
C GLN A 137 1.79 -2.87 36.72
N SER A 138 0.76 -3.70 36.53
CA SER A 138 0.38 -4.74 37.50
C SER A 138 1.13 -6.06 37.25
N ASP A 139 1.82 -6.57 38.28
CA ASP A 139 2.62 -7.81 38.24
C ASP A 139 1.81 -9.12 38.19
N ARG A 140 0.52 -9.05 37.82
CA ARG A 140 -0.34 -10.24 37.81
C ARG A 140 -0.08 -11.07 36.55
N TRP A 141 -0.10 -12.40 36.71
CA TRP A 141 0.17 -13.35 35.62
C TRP A 141 -0.85 -13.27 34.46
N TRP A 142 -2.09 -12.84 34.71
CA TRP A 142 -3.13 -12.69 33.68
C TRP A 142 -3.11 -11.33 32.96
N THR A 143 -2.33 -10.36 33.44
CA THR A 143 -2.23 -9.02 32.86
C THR A 143 -1.91 -9.03 31.36
N PRO A 144 -0.97 -9.85 30.86
CA PRO A 144 -0.66 -9.89 29.43
C PRO A 144 -1.82 -10.43 28.61
N ALA A 145 -2.54 -11.45 29.10
CA ALA A 145 -3.71 -11.99 28.41
C ALA A 145 -4.85 -10.97 28.31
N LEU A 146 -5.09 -10.19 29.37
CA LEU A 146 -6.12 -9.14 29.35
C LEU A 146 -5.75 -7.99 28.41
N LEU A 147 -4.48 -7.55 28.42
CA LEU A 147 -3.97 -6.59 27.44
C LEU A 147 -4.14 -7.11 26.01
N GLY A 148 -3.90 -8.41 25.81
CA GLY A 148 -4.07 -9.09 24.53
C GLY A 148 -5.52 -9.10 24.04
N MET A 149 -6.48 -9.32 24.94
CA MET A 149 -7.91 -9.27 24.60
C MET A 149 -8.33 -7.85 24.18
N VAL A 150 -7.95 -6.84 24.96
CA VAL A 150 -8.27 -5.44 24.64
C VAL A 150 -7.60 -5.02 23.33
N TRP A 151 -6.36 -5.43 23.13
CA TRP A 151 -5.60 -5.14 21.92
C TRP A 151 -6.15 -5.86 20.67
N GLY A 152 -6.69 -7.08 20.83
CA GLY A 152 -7.37 -7.82 19.78
C GLY A 152 -8.66 -7.18 19.30
N LEU A 153 -9.20 -6.20 20.03
CA LEU A 153 -10.36 -5.42 19.61
C LEU A 153 -9.98 -4.20 18.77
N ILE A 154 -8.69 -3.87 18.63
CA ILE A 154 -8.27 -2.75 17.79
C ILE A 154 -8.53 -3.11 16.32
N PRO A 155 -9.42 -2.39 15.62
CA PRO A 155 -9.72 -2.68 14.24
C PRO A 155 -8.53 -2.35 13.33
N CYS A 156 -8.18 -3.29 12.46
CA CYS A 156 -7.31 -3.04 11.31
C CYS A 156 -7.93 -3.69 10.08
N GLY A 157 -7.69 -3.18 8.87
CA GLY A 157 -8.45 -3.73 7.74
C GLY A 157 -8.04 -5.11 7.27
N PHE A 158 -6.90 -5.62 7.75
CA PHE A 158 -6.59 -7.04 7.60
C PHE A 158 -7.51 -7.91 8.48
N LEU A 159 -7.78 -7.43 9.70
CA LEU A 159 -8.77 -8.02 10.60
C LEU A 159 -10.18 -7.89 9.99
N TYR A 160 -10.53 -6.76 9.36
CA TYR A 160 -11.81 -6.60 8.67
C TYR A 160 -12.00 -7.60 7.53
N ALA A 161 -10.97 -7.86 6.71
CA ALA A 161 -11.06 -8.85 5.64
C ALA A 161 -11.38 -10.26 6.19
N ALA A 162 -10.74 -10.63 7.31
CA ALA A 162 -11.03 -11.90 7.99
C ALA A 162 -12.42 -11.91 8.67
N GLN A 163 -12.85 -10.79 9.25
CA GLN A 163 -14.18 -10.65 9.87
C GLN A 163 -15.32 -10.68 8.84
N ILE A 164 -15.14 -10.07 7.67
CA ILE A 164 -16.08 -10.19 6.54
C ILE A 164 -16.18 -11.65 6.12
N LYS A 165 -15.03 -12.34 5.99
CA LYS A 165 -15.03 -13.77 5.68
C LYS A 165 -15.73 -14.61 6.75
N ALA A 166 -15.57 -14.25 8.02
CA ALA A 166 -16.29 -14.89 9.14
C ALA A 166 -17.80 -14.63 9.06
N ALA A 167 -18.23 -13.42 8.69
CA ALA A 167 -19.64 -13.08 8.47
C ALA A 167 -20.26 -13.92 7.35
N GLU A 168 -19.53 -14.10 6.23
CA GLU A 168 -19.95 -14.92 5.09
C GLU A 168 -20.21 -16.39 5.47
N THR A 169 -19.59 -16.90 6.55
CA THR A 169 -19.81 -18.29 6.98
C THR A 169 -21.22 -18.56 7.50
N GLY A 170 -21.97 -17.50 7.87
CA GLY A 170 -23.35 -17.63 8.31
C GLY A 170 -23.57 -18.56 9.50
N SER A 171 -22.54 -18.81 10.32
CA SER A 171 -22.68 -19.63 11.52
C SER A 171 -21.72 -19.20 12.61
N LEU A 172 -22.19 -19.29 13.86
CA LEU A 172 -21.41 -18.94 15.05
C LEU A 172 -20.12 -19.78 15.13
N TRP A 173 -20.21 -21.08 14.88
CA TRP A 173 -19.07 -22.00 14.98
C TRP A 173 -18.04 -21.76 13.87
N MET A 174 -18.47 -21.66 12.61
CA MET A 174 -17.51 -21.44 11.52
C MET A 174 -16.92 -20.03 11.55
N GLY A 175 -17.67 -19.02 12.01
CA GLY A 175 -17.14 -17.68 12.23
C GLY A 175 -16.03 -17.67 13.29
N ALA A 176 -16.23 -18.39 14.41
CA ALA A 176 -15.23 -18.55 15.46
C ALA A 176 -13.97 -19.26 14.94
N VAL A 177 -14.15 -20.39 14.24
CA VAL A 177 -13.06 -21.20 13.69
C VAL A 177 -12.25 -20.44 12.63
N THR A 178 -12.92 -19.66 11.77
CA THR A 178 -12.30 -18.79 10.76
C THR A 178 -11.37 -17.78 11.42
N MET A 179 -11.85 -17.08 12.46
CA MET A 179 -11.05 -16.08 13.15
C MET A 179 -9.98 -16.68 14.07
N LEU A 180 -10.21 -17.89 14.58
CA LEU A 180 -9.21 -18.66 15.31
C LEU A 180 -8.06 -19.05 14.38
N ALA A 181 -8.36 -19.56 13.18
CA ALA A 181 -7.35 -19.88 12.17
C ALA A 181 -6.53 -18.64 11.76
N PHE A 182 -7.19 -17.51 11.53
CA PHE A 182 -6.54 -16.22 11.31
C PHE A 182 -5.62 -15.84 12.47
N GLY A 183 -6.15 -15.89 13.70
CA GLY A 183 -5.41 -15.57 14.92
C GLY A 183 -4.16 -16.43 15.09
N LEU A 184 -4.28 -17.76 14.91
CA LEU A 184 -3.15 -18.68 14.95
C LEU A 184 -2.10 -18.33 13.89
N GLY A 185 -2.52 -18.00 12.65
CA GLY A 185 -1.61 -17.54 11.60
C GLY A 185 -0.80 -16.29 11.97
N THR A 186 -1.39 -15.37 12.73
CA THR A 186 -0.70 -14.14 13.19
C THR A 186 0.25 -14.35 14.37
N THR A 187 0.08 -15.43 15.15
CA THR A 187 0.83 -15.68 16.39
C THR A 187 2.33 -15.92 16.21
N PRO A 188 2.83 -16.78 15.29
CA PRO A 188 4.27 -17.03 15.17
C PRO A 188 5.03 -15.75 14.82
N MET A 189 4.43 -14.88 14.01
CA MET A 189 5.05 -13.64 13.60
C MET A 189 5.11 -12.62 14.73
N MET A 190 4.04 -12.48 15.52
CA MET A 190 4.00 -11.56 16.65
C MET A 190 4.84 -12.02 17.84
N LEU A 191 4.97 -13.34 18.05
CA LEU A 191 5.96 -13.89 18.95
C LEU A 191 7.38 -13.58 18.45
N GLY A 192 7.65 -13.77 17.16
CA GLY A 192 8.92 -13.39 16.54
C GLY A 192 9.30 -11.94 16.81
N VAL A 193 8.34 -11.00 16.74
CA VAL A 193 8.59 -9.59 17.08
C VAL A 193 8.89 -9.39 18.55
N GLY A 194 8.03 -9.86 19.45
CA GLY A 194 8.19 -9.66 20.89
C GLY A 194 9.49 -10.27 21.44
N VAL A 195 9.98 -11.31 20.78
CA VAL A 195 11.25 -11.96 21.05
C VAL A 195 12.43 -11.21 20.42
N SER A 196 12.29 -10.73 19.18
CA SER A 196 13.33 -9.95 18.51
C SER A 196 13.58 -8.62 19.21
N THR A 197 12.55 -7.99 19.78
CA THR A 197 12.75 -6.77 20.56
C THR A 197 13.57 -7.02 21.81
N ALA A 198 13.56 -8.21 22.40
CA ALA A 198 14.46 -8.57 23.50
C ALA A 198 15.94 -8.53 23.11
N LEU A 199 16.26 -9.10 21.94
CA LEU A 199 17.62 -9.38 21.49
C LEU A 199 18.28 -8.21 20.75
N VAL A 200 17.48 -7.29 20.24
CA VAL A 200 17.93 -6.25 19.31
C VAL A 200 18.16 -4.94 20.05
N SER A 201 19.27 -4.25 19.78
CA SER A 201 19.60 -2.92 20.34
C SER A 201 18.61 -1.84 19.89
N ALA A 202 18.47 -0.76 20.67
CA ALA A 202 17.51 0.32 20.41
C ALA A 202 17.60 0.89 18.98
N ASP A 203 18.81 1.04 18.44
CA ASP A 203 19.03 1.54 17.07
C ASP A 203 18.45 0.62 15.99
N ARG A 204 18.67 -0.70 16.13
CA ARG A 204 18.14 -1.69 15.18
C ARG A 204 16.63 -1.89 15.34
N ARG A 205 16.07 -1.69 16.54
CA ARG A 205 14.60 -1.64 16.75
C ARG A 205 13.97 -0.48 15.97
N SER A 206 14.59 0.70 16.01
CA SER A 206 14.13 1.87 15.25
C SER A 206 14.13 1.61 13.74
N GLN A 207 15.14 0.89 13.23
CA GLN A 207 15.21 0.51 11.81
C GLN A 207 14.14 -0.51 11.44
N LEU A 208 13.87 -1.49 12.31
CA LEU A 208 12.82 -2.50 12.11
C LEU A 208 11.42 -1.85 12.03
N PHE A 209 11.11 -0.90 12.91
CA PHE A 209 9.83 -0.19 12.87
C PHE A 209 9.70 0.72 11.64
N ARG A 210 10.80 1.39 11.22
CA ARG A 210 10.81 2.16 9.96
C ARG A 210 10.58 1.27 8.73
N LEU A 211 11.18 0.08 8.70
CA LEU A 211 10.93 -0.92 7.65
C LEU A 211 9.47 -1.38 7.66
N GLY A 212 8.90 -1.70 8.82
CA GLY A 212 7.48 -2.03 8.95
C GLY A 212 6.55 -0.88 8.53
N GLY A 213 6.96 0.38 8.73
CA GLY A 213 6.29 1.57 8.21
C GLY A 213 6.26 1.63 6.68
N TRP A 214 7.39 1.36 6.01
CA TRP A 214 7.44 1.26 4.55
C TRP A 214 6.54 0.14 4.01
N VAL A 215 6.56 -1.03 4.63
CA VAL A 215 5.70 -2.14 4.19
C VAL A 215 4.22 -1.82 4.40
N SER A 216 3.87 -1.21 5.54
CA SER A 216 2.49 -0.76 5.81
C SER A 216 2.01 0.29 4.81
N LEU A 217 2.88 1.24 4.44
CA LEU A 217 2.61 2.24 3.40
C LEU A 217 2.33 1.57 2.06
N THR A 218 3.17 0.60 1.66
CA THR A 218 2.98 -0.15 0.41
C THR A 218 1.69 -0.94 0.41
N ILE A 219 1.36 -1.64 1.50
CA ILE A 219 0.10 -2.39 1.62
C ILE A 219 -1.11 -1.45 1.58
N GLY A 220 -1.05 -0.31 2.27
CA GLY A 220 -2.11 0.71 2.25
C GLY A 220 -2.35 1.29 0.86
N LEU A 221 -1.27 1.62 0.16
CA LEU A 221 -1.31 2.04 -1.24
C LEU A 221 -1.96 0.96 -2.11
N LEU A 222 -1.48 -0.29 -2.04
CA LEU A 222 -2.04 -1.41 -2.80
C LEU A 222 -3.54 -1.65 -2.51
N LEU A 223 -3.97 -1.47 -1.26
CA LEU A 223 -5.36 -1.63 -0.87
C LEU A 223 -6.26 -0.53 -1.46
N LEU A 224 -5.79 0.72 -1.47
CA LEU A 224 -6.52 1.82 -2.14
C LEU A 224 -6.59 1.62 -3.66
N LEU A 225 -5.53 1.09 -4.26
CA LEU A 225 -5.50 0.79 -5.69
C LEU A 225 -6.47 -0.33 -6.10
N ARG A 226 -6.92 -1.17 -5.17
CA ARG A 226 -7.81 -2.32 -5.44
C ARG A 226 -9.31 -1.98 -5.34
N SER A 227 -9.69 -0.81 -4.81
CA SER A 227 -11.07 -0.55 -4.35
C SER A 227 -12.01 0.00 -5.44
N GLY A 228 -12.47 -0.86 -6.35
CA GLY A 228 -13.90 -1.01 -6.71
C GLY A 228 -14.65 -0.01 -7.60
N ASP A 229 -14.01 1.00 -8.21
CA ASP A 229 -14.51 1.60 -9.46
C ASP A 229 -13.35 1.47 -10.43
N MET A 230 -13.60 1.03 -11.66
CA MET A 230 -12.58 1.00 -12.71
C MET A 230 -12.20 2.43 -13.13
N VAL A 231 -11.46 3.09 -12.24
CA VAL A 231 -10.54 4.17 -12.56
C VAL A 231 -9.16 3.55 -12.40
N ASP A 232 -8.45 3.36 -13.52
CA ASP A 232 -7.11 2.77 -13.52
C ASP A 232 -6.08 3.76 -12.93
N TYR A 233 -6.15 4.00 -11.62
CA TYR A 233 -5.25 4.91 -10.90
C TYR A 233 -3.80 4.49 -11.02
N THR A 234 -3.53 3.18 -11.13
CA THR A 234 -2.19 2.63 -11.39
C THR A 234 -1.63 3.11 -12.72
N GLY A 235 -2.43 3.14 -13.79
CA GLY A 235 -2.03 3.65 -15.10
C GLY A 235 -1.78 5.16 -15.10
N HIS A 236 -2.67 5.93 -14.47
CA HIS A 236 -2.55 7.39 -14.37
C HIS A 236 -1.36 7.81 -13.50
N ALA A 237 -1.17 7.15 -12.35
CA ALA A 237 -0.04 7.40 -11.46
C ALA A 237 1.29 7.03 -12.15
N ALA A 238 1.33 5.93 -12.91
CA ALA A 238 2.50 5.56 -13.70
C ALA A 238 2.86 6.65 -14.72
N LEU A 239 1.87 7.16 -15.47
CA LEU A 239 2.07 8.22 -16.45
C LEU A 239 2.59 9.51 -15.79
N ILE A 240 1.98 9.96 -14.70
CA ILE A 240 2.40 11.17 -13.98
C ILE A 240 3.81 11.01 -13.42
N MET A 241 4.12 9.87 -12.80
CA MET A 241 5.47 9.60 -12.28
C MET A 241 6.52 9.57 -13.39
N LEU A 242 6.18 9.03 -14.57
CA LEU A 242 7.06 9.06 -15.74
C LEU A 242 7.29 10.50 -16.25
N MET A 243 6.24 11.30 -16.36
CA MET A 243 6.35 12.72 -16.75
C MET A 243 7.21 13.52 -15.76
N LEU A 244 6.97 13.35 -14.46
CA LEU A 244 7.76 14.00 -13.40
C LEU A 244 9.23 13.57 -13.45
N ALA A 245 9.52 12.29 -13.67
CA ALA A 245 10.89 11.79 -13.80
C ALA A 245 11.64 12.40 -15.01
N LEU A 246 10.91 12.70 -16.10
CA LEU A 246 11.45 13.30 -17.31
C LEU A 246 11.66 14.82 -17.18
N ILE A 247 10.76 15.53 -16.50
CA ILE A 247 10.86 16.99 -16.25
C ILE A 247 11.80 17.32 -15.07
N ALA A 248 12.08 16.37 -14.18
CA ALA A 248 12.84 16.58 -12.94
C ALA A 248 14.15 17.35 -13.10
N ARG A 249 14.91 17.10 -14.17
CA ARG A 249 16.19 17.79 -14.43
C ARG A 249 16.02 19.21 -14.98
N PRO A 250 15.28 19.44 -16.09
CA PRO A 250 15.10 20.79 -16.62
C PRO A 250 14.44 21.76 -15.64
N ILE A 251 13.50 21.29 -14.79
CA ILE A 251 12.81 22.15 -13.83
C ILE A 251 13.55 22.33 -12.49
N SER A 252 14.69 21.66 -12.29
CA SER A 252 15.32 21.52 -10.97
C SER A 252 15.69 22.83 -10.26
N ARG A 253 15.92 23.92 -11.01
CA ARG A 253 16.17 25.25 -10.44
C ARG A 253 14.91 25.94 -9.91
N LEU A 254 13.73 25.60 -10.44
CA LEU A 254 12.43 26.10 -9.99
C LEU A 254 11.82 25.17 -8.92
N TRP A 255 11.98 23.86 -9.10
CA TRP A 255 11.46 22.84 -8.20
C TRP A 255 12.44 21.68 -8.07
N SER A 256 13.13 21.60 -6.93
CA SER A 256 14.21 20.63 -6.70
C SER A 256 13.74 19.24 -6.23
N ALA A 257 12.50 19.12 -5.73
CA ALA A 257 11.99 17.88 -5.15
C ALA A 257 11.93 16.72 -6.15
N PRO A 258 11.44 16.89 -7.40
CA PRO A 258 11.43 15.81 -8.38
C PRO A 258 12.84 15.31 -8.74
N LEU A 259 13.86 16.18 -8.70
CA LEU A 259 15.24 15.78 -8.96
C LEU A 259 15.80 14.87 -7.87
N ARG A 260 15.49 15.18 -6.59
CA ARG A 260 15.92 14.37 -5.44
C ARG A 260 15.38 12.94 -5.50
N TYR A 261 14.16 12.78 -6.00
CA TYR A 261 13.48 11.48 -6.07
C TYR A 261 13.39 10.91 -7.48
N ARG A 262 14.15 11.44 -8.45
CA ARG A 262 14.02 11.08 -9.88
C ARG A 262 14.10 9.56 -10.14
N ARG A 263 15.03 8.86 -9.47
CA ARG A 263 15.18 7.40 -9.59
C ARG A 263 13.95 6.67 -9.06
N ALA A 264 13.46 7.08 -7.88
CA ALA A 264 12.26 6.51 -7.27
C ALA A 264 11.00 6.79 -8.11
N LEU A 265 10.90 7.99 -8.72
CA LEU A 265 9.82 8.34 -9.65
C LEU A 265 9.83 7.42 -10.89
N GLY A 266 11.00 7.19 -11.49
CA GLY A 266 11.13 6.31 -12.66
C GLY A 266 10.83 4.84 -12.35
N VAL A 267 11.39 4.29 -11.27
CA VAL A 267 11.12 2.90 -10.84
C VAL A 267 9.67 2.75 -10.39
N GLY A 268 9.13 3.73 -9.68
CA GLY A 268 7.72 3.74 -9.26
C GLY A 268 6.77 3.77 -10.44
N ALA A 269 7.07 4.54 -11.50
CA ALA A 269 6.30 4.51 -12.75
C ALA A 269 6.26 3.10 -13.35
N PHE A 270 7.41 2.42 -13.43
CA PHE A 270 7.50 1.05 -13.95
C PHE A 270 6.71 0.03 -13.11
N VAL A 271 6.85 0.07 -11.78
CA VAL A 271 6.14 -0.84 -10.87
C VAL A 271 4.62 -0.63 -10.97
N LEU A 272 4.17 0.62 -11.05
CA LEU A 272 2.76 0.95 -11.22
C LEU A 272 2.23 0.52 -12.58
N SER A 273 3.02 0.63 -13.66
CA SER A 273 2.66 0.06 -14.97
C SER A 273 2.51 -1.46 -14.92
N LEU A 274 3.37 -2.17 -14.19
CA LEU A 274 3.26 -3.62 -14.03
C LEU A 274 2.01 -4.00 -13.23
N ALA A 275 1.68 -3.24 -12.18
CA ALA A 275 0.46 -3.40 -11.42
C ALA A 275 -0.79 -3.13 -12.28
N HIS A 276 -0.76 -2.09 -13.12
CA HIS A 276 -1.83 -1.76 -14.07
C HIS A 276 -2.10 -2.92 -15.05
N VAL A 277 -1.05 -3.44 -15.70
CA VAL A 277 -1.20 -4.57 -16.64
C VAL A 277 -1.70 -5.83 -15.91
N SER A 278 -1.16 -6.13 -14.74
CA SER A 278 -1.56 -7.32 -13.96
C SER A 278 -3.04 -7.25 -13.56
N HIS A 279 -3.50 -6.08 -13.10
CA HIS A 279 -4.89 -5.86 -12.73
C HIS A 279 -5.82 -6.00 -13.93
N PHE A 280 -5.43 -5.45 -15.08
CA PHE A 280 -6.20 -5.55 -16.32
C PHE A 280 -6.29 -6.99 -16.84
N VAL A 281 -5.18 -7.74 -16.87
CA VAL A 281 -5.17 -9.15 -17.30
C VAL A 281 -6.06 -10.01 -16.40
N ASP A 282 -6.05 -9.75 -15.10
CA ASP A 282 -6.87 -10.49 -14.13
C ASP A 282 -8.37 -10.15 -14.30
N HIS A 283 -8.73 -8.86 -14.35
CA HIS A 283 -10.14 -8.44 -14.36
C HIS A 283 -10.79 -8.49 -15.75
N ALA A 284 -10.07 -8.10 -16.81
CA ALA A 284 -10.62 -8.00 -18.16
C ALA A 284 -10.49 -9.30 -18.94
N PHE A 285 -9.41 -10.06 -18.72
CA PHE A 285 -9.17 -11.30 -19.46
C PHE A 285 -9.37 -12.56 -18.63
N ASN A 286 -9.43 -12.48 -17.30
CA ASN A 286 -9.45 -13.65 -16.43
C ASN A 286 -8.35 -14.66 -16.83
N TRP A 287 -7.17 -14.12 -17.15
CA TRP A 287 -6.00 -14.86 -17.68
C TRP A 287 -6.18 -15.54 -19.05
N ASN A 288 -7.30 -15.33 -19.74
CA ASN A 288 -7.55 -15.84 -21.09
C ASN A 288 -7.01 -14.87 -22.16
N LEU A 289 -5.79 -15.12 -22.63
CA LEU A 289 -5.15 -14.31 -23.67
C LEU A 289 -5.81 -14.41 -25.04
N GLN A 290 -6.68 -15.40 -25.29
CA GLN A 290 -7.42 -15.48 -26.56
C GLN A 290 -8.43 -14.34 -26.70
N ALA A 291 -8.88 -13.75 -25.59
CA ALA A 291 -9.78 -12.60 -25.56
C ALA A 291 -9.24 -11.38 -26.33
N ILE A 292 -7.92 -11.27 -26.45
CA ILE A 292 -7.23 -10.20 -27.19
C ILE A 292 -7.68 -10.14 -28.66
N PHE A 293 -7.86 -11.30 -29.30
CA PHE A 293 -8.22 -11.37 -30.72
C PHE A 293 -9.67 -10.95 -30.98
N PHE A 294 -10.51 -10.96 -29.95
CA PHE A 294 -11.91 -10.55 -30.03
C PHE A 294 -12.13 -9.05 -29.74
N MET A 295 -11.08 -8.32 -29.34
CA MET A 295 -11.15 -6.87 -29.12
C MET A 295 -11.23 -6.09 -30.43
N LEU A 296 -11.80 -4.88 -30.36
CA LEU A 296 -11.81 -3.95 -31.49
C LEU A 296 -10.36 -3.65 -31.96
N PRO A 297 -10.09 -3.59 -33.27
CA PRO A 297 -8.74 -3.34 -33.80
C PRO A 297 -8.06 -2.11 -33.19
N ARG A 298 -8.84 -1.05 -32.91
CA ARG A 298 -8.34 0.16 -32.26
C ARG A 298 -7.80 -0.08 -30.84
N GLN A 299 -8.52 -0.88 -30.04
CA GLN A 299 -8.11 -1.22 -28.68
C GLN A 299 -6.89 -2.14 -28.68
N GLN A 300 -6.79 -3.04 -29.67
CA GLN A 300 -5.61 -3.88 -29.88
C GLN A 300 -4.36 -3.03 -30.14
N TRP A 301 -4.43 -2.03 -31.03
CA TRP A 301 -3.33 -1.09 -31.27
C TRP A 301 -2.92 -0.33 -30.01
N GLY A 302 -3.90 0.13 -29.23
CA GLY A 302 -3.65 0.78 -27.95
C GLY A 302 -2.93 -0.13 -26.97
N MET A 303 -3.35 -1.39 -26.86
CA MET A 303 -2.70 -2.38 -26.00
C MET A 303 -1.27 -2.71 -26.44
N TRP A 304 -1.03 -2.89 -27.74
CA TRP A 304 0.32 -3.11 -28.28
C TRP A 304 1.26 -1.93 -27.99
N ALA A 305 0.76 -0.69 -28.10
CA ALA A 305 1.52 0.49 -27.71
C ALA A 305 1.89 0.46 -26.21
N GLY A 306 0.96 0.04 -25.33
CA GLY A 306 1.21 -0.13 -23.89
C GLY A 306 2.27 -1.20 -23.58
N ILE A 307 2.19 -2.37 -24.22
CA ILE A 307 3.18 -3.46 -24.09
C ILE A 307 4.55 -2.98 -24.54
N LEU A 308 4.65 -2.32 -25.70
CA LEU A 308 5.91 -1.82 -26.23
C LEU A 308 6.50 -0.74 -25.31
N ALA A 309 5.68 0.15 -24.76
CA ALA A 309 6.13 1.14 -23.78
C ALA A 309 6.71 0.48 -22.53
N LEU A 310 6.04 -0.54 -22.00
CA LEU A 310 6.49 -1.28 -20.83
C LEU A 310 7.84 -1.96 -21.11
N LEU A 311 7.98 -2.62 -22.27
CA LEU A 311 9.23 -3.25 -22.69
C LEU A 311 10.40 -2.26 -22.78
N LEU A 312 10.16 -1.05 -23.29
CA LEU A 312 11.18 0.01 -23.34
C LEU A 312 11.57 0.52 -21.95
N MET A 313 10.70 0.43 -20.95
CA MET A 313 10.98 0.83 -19.57
C MET A 313 11.74 -0.24 -18.76
N VAL A 314 11.65 -1.52 -19.14
CA VAL A 314 12.30 -2.64 -18.44
C VAL A 314 13.81 -2.44 -18.25
N PRO A 315 14.61 -2.11 -19.30
CA PRO A 315 16.05 -1.95 -19.12
C PRO A 315 16.40 -0.81 -18.15
N ALA A 316 15.65 0.30 -18.17
CA ALA A 316 15.86 1.43 -17.27
C ALA A 316 15.54 1.06 -15.81
N ALA A 317 14.48 0.29 -15.58
CA ALA A 317 14.12 -0.20 -14.25
C ALA A 317 15.17 -1.18 -13.70
N LEU A 318 15.58 -2.18 -14.50
CA LEU A 318 16.55 -3.20 -14.08
C LEU A 318 17.96 -2.64 -13.85
N THR A 319 18.34 -1.56 -14.54
CA THR A 319 19.65 -0.91 -14.38
C THR A 319 19.65 0.25 -13.37
N SER A 320 18.62 0.34 -12.52
CA SER A 320 18.49 1.40 -11.50
C SER A 320 19.31 1.17 -10.22
N PHE A 321 20.12 0.11 -10.14
CA PHE A 321 21.03 -0.18 -9.03
C PHE A 321 22.38 0.54 -9.18
N ASP A 322 22.98 0.99 -8.07
CA ASP A 322 24.24 1.76 -8.09
C ASP A 322 25.42 0.97 -8.69
N GLY A 323 25.46 -0.36 -8.46
CA GLY A 323 26.50 -1.23 -9.02
C GLY A 323 26.39 -1.46 -10.53
N LEU A 324 25.17 -1.45 -11.08
CA LEU A 324 24.96 -1.56 -12.54
C LEU A 324 25.18 -0.22 -13.22
N MET A 325 24.75 0.88 -12.59
CA MET A 325 24.98 2.23 -13.08
C MET A 325 26.48 2.53 -13.28
N THR A 326 27.31 2.14 -12.31
CA THR A 326 28.77 2.33 -12.37
C THR A 326 29.43 1.44 -13.43
N LYS A 327 28.93 0.21 -13.64
CA LYS A 327 29.44 -0.71 -14.68
C LYS A 327 29.06 -0.30 -16.11
N LEU A 328 27.85 0.23 -16.31
CA LEU A 328 27.32 0.56 -17.64
C LEU A 328 27.82 1.91 -18.17
N GLY A 329 28.31 2.81 -17.31
CA GLY A 329 28.85 4.11 -17.71
C GLY A 329 27.93 4.87 -18.66
N ASP A 330 28.46 5.24 -19.83
CA ASP A 330 27.71 5.97 -20.88
C ASP A 330 26.52 5.18 -21.46
N GLY A 331 26.60 3.85 -21.46
CA GLY A 331 25.52 2.97 -21.89
C GLY A 331 24.25 3.13 -21.04
N TRP A 332 24.42 3.44 -19.75
CA TRP A 332 23.31 3.69 -18.83
C TRP A 332 22.45 4.89 -19.26
N ARG A 333 23.09 5.92 -19.84
CA ARG A 333 22.39 7.09 -20.37
C ARG A 333 21.57 6.75 -21.60
N LYS A 334 22.11 5.94 -22.51
CA LYS A 334 21.38 5.47 -23.71
C LYS A 334 20.14 4.66 -23.33
N ILE A 335 20.25 3.81 -22.31
CA ILE A 335 19.12 3.06 -21.76
C ILE A 335 18.01 3.99 -21.24
N HIS A 336 18.38 5.03 -20.47
CA HIS A 336 17.40 5.98 -19.94
C HIS A 336 16.78 6.90 -21.01
N LEU A 337 17.36 6.99 -22.21
CA LEU A 337 16.75 7.70 -23.33
C LEU A 337 15.53 6.97 -23.89
N LEU A 338 15.42 5.64 -23.69
CA LEU A 338 14.26 4.84 -24.09
C LEU A 338 12.97 5.24 -23.35
N SER A 339 13.07 5.96 -22.23
CA SER A 339 11.91 6.50 -21.53
C SER A 339 11.17 7.59 -22.33
N LEU A 340 11.80 8.22 -23.34
CA LEU A 340 11.15 9.16 -24.25
C LEU A 340 10.16 8.49 -25.22
N PRO A 341 10.59 7.51 -26.05
CA PRO A 341 9.66 6.78 -26.89
C PRO A 341 8.62 6.03 -26.05
N ALA A 342 8.97 5.58 -24.85
CA ALA A 342 7.98 5.02 -23.91
C ALA A 342 6.86 6.02 -23.57
N LEU A 343 7.17 7.28 -23.25
CA LEU A 343 6.14 8.30 -22.96
C LEU A 343 5.19 8.52 -24.15
N LEU A 344 5.71 8.57 -25.38
CA LEU A 344 4.88 8.69 -26.58
C LEU A 344 3.94 7.50 -26.74
N LEU A 345 4.46 6.28 -26.57
CA LEU A 345 3.68 5.06 -26.67
C LEU A 345 2.61 4.96 -25.56
N VAL A 346 2.90 5.40 -24.33
CA VAL A 346 1.90 5.48 -23.26
C VAL A 346 0.81 6.50 -23.59
N ALA A 347 1.17 7.65 -24.18
CA ALA A 347 0.17 8.63 -24.61
C ALA A 347 -0.75 8.08 -25.71
N ILE A 348 -0.18 7.37 -26.69
CA ILE A 348 -0.93 6.66 -27.74
C ILE A 348 -1.83 5.59 -27.13
N HIS A 349 -1.30 4.75 -26.24
CA HIS A 349 -2.06 3.74 -25.49
C HIS A 349 -3.26 4.37 -24.77
N THR A 350 -3.04 5.46 -24.05
CA THR A 350 -4.08 6.15 -23.26
C THR A 350 -5.19 6.72 -24.15
N GLY A 351 -4.85 7.26 -25.32
CA GLY A 351 -5.84 7.82 -26.27
C GLY A 351 -6.57 6.78 -27.14
N LEU A 352 -5.93 5.64 -27.40
CA LEU A 352 -6.52 4.57 -28.20
C LEU A 352 -7.44 3.66 -27.39
N VAL A 353 -7.04 3.29 -26.16
CA VAL A 353 -7.78 2.33 -25.32
C VAL A 353 -9.03 2.94 -24.69
N GLY A 354 -9.03 4.23 -24.37
CA GLY A 354 -10.14 4.80 -23.61
C GLY A 354 -9.86 4.75 -22.12
N SER A 355 -9.28 5.81 -21.56
CA SER A 355 -9.38 6.01 -20.11
C SER A 355 -10.59 6.91 -19.83
N SER A 356 -11.46 6.47 -18.92
CA SER A 356 -12.66 7.21 -18.50
C SER A 356 -12.36 8.67 -18.05
N TYR A 357 -11.09 9.01 -17.79
CA TYR A 357 -10.64 10.33 -17.38
C TYR A 357 -9.72 11.09 -18.36
N LEU A 358 -8.98 10.43 -19.27
CA LEU A 358 -7.95 11.11 -20.10
C LEU A 358 -7.98 10.80 -21.60
N GLY A 359 -8.84 9.92 -22.10
CA GLY A 359 -8.90 9.77 -23.55
C GLY A 359 -9.76 8.64 -24.06
N GLU A 360 -11.06 8.92 -24.21
CA GLU A 360 -11.85 8.29 -25.26
C GLU A 360 -12.08 9.30 -26.39
N LEU A 361 -11.97 8.86 -27.65
CA LEU A 361 -12.41 9.66 -28.80
C LEU A 361 -13.94 9.49 -28.95
N GLN A 362 -14.69 9.90 -27.93
CA GLN A 362 -16.12 10.10 -28.03
C GLN A 362 -16.40 11.58 -28.31
N LEU A 363 -17.38 11.87 -29.17
CA LEU A 363 -17.74 13.22 -29.63
C LEU A 363 -18.54 14.01 -28.58
N THR A 364 -18.09 14.01 -27.32
CA THR A 364 -18.66 14.81 -26.24
C THR A 364 -17.67 15.89 -25.81
N SER A 365 -18.16 17.11 -25.53
CA SER A 365 -17.33 18.29 -25.23
C SER A 365 -16.37 18.10 -24.04
N ALA A 366 -16.76 17.31 -23.03
CA ALA A 366 -15.92 16.99 -21.87
C ALA A 366 -14.73 16.04 -22.19
N HIS A 367 -14.86 15.17 -23.19
CA HIS A 367 -13.80 14.23 -23.59
C HIS A 367 -12.71 14.92 -24.41
N TRP A 368 -13.07 15.87 -25.27
CA TRP A 368 -12.12 16.70 -26.03
C TRP A 368 -11.18 17.47 -25.11
N LEU A 369 -11.70 18.09 -24.06
CA LEU A 369 -10.88 18.80 -23.06
C LEU A 369 -9.81 17.89 -22.42
N ARG A 370 -10.16 16.64 -22.12
CA ARG A 370 -9.26 15.68 -21.47
C ARG A 370 -8.16 15.18 -22.40
N VAL A 371 -8.49 14.88 -23.66
CA VAL A 371 -7.50 14.50 -24.69
C VAL A 371 -6.56 15.66 -25.01
N ILE A 372 -7.08 16.88 -25.08
CA ILE A 372 -6.27 18.09 -25.26
C ILE A 372 -5.34 18.27 -24.06
N LEU A 373 -5.83 18.11 -22.82
CA LEU A 373 -5.01 18.26 -21.62
C LEU A 373 -3.89 17.22 -21.55
N LEU A 374 -4.16 15.96 -21.88
CA LEU A 374 -3.14 14.91 -21.99
C LEU A 374 -2.10 15.27 -23.06
N SER A 375 -2.56 15.66 -24.25
CA SER A 375 -1.68 16.02 -25.37
C SER A 375 -0.79 17.22 -25.03
N VAL A 376 -1.37 18.27 -24.44
CA VAL A 376 -0.65 19.47 -23.96
C VAL A 376 0.35 19.10 -22.88
N SER A 377 0.01 18.21 -21.95
CA SER A 377 0.93 17.76 -20.89
C SER A 377 2.12 16.99 -21.45
N VAL A 378 1.88 16.06 -22.39
CA VAL A 378 2.94 15.30 -23.08
C VAL A 378 3.83 16.24 -23.88
N ILE A 379 3.25 17.14 -24.69
CA ILE A 379 3.99 18.16 -25.44
C ILE A 379 4.79 19.06 -24.48
N GLY A 380 4.20 19.45 -23.35
CA GLY A 380 4.85 20.23 -22.29
C GLY A 380 6.11 19.55 -21.75
N VAL A 381 6.11 18.23 -21.57
CA VAL A 381 7.30 17.46 -21.17
C VAL A 381 8.42 17.59 -22.22
N PHE A 382 8.08 17.46 -23.51
CA PHE A 382 9.05 17.59 -24.61
C PHE A 382 9.59 19.02 -24.72
N LEU A 383 8.71 20.02 -24.63
CA LEU A 383 9.07 21.44 -24.65
C LEU A 383 9.97 21.80 -23.47
N ALA A 384 9.62 21.39 -22.25
CA ALA A 384 10.43 21.62 -21.06
C ALA A 384 11.83 20.99 -21.16
N ARG A 385 12.03 19.99 -22.02
CA ARG A 385 13.34 19.37 -22.24
C ARG A 385 14.14 20.03 -23.37
N SER A 386 13.49 20.75 -24.28
CA SER A 386 14.12 21.42 -25.42
C SER A 386 14.79 22.73 -25.00
N ARG A 387 16.11 22.82 -25.19
CA ARG A 387 16.89 24.04 -24.88
C ARG A 387 16.38 25.27 -25.65
N PHE A 388 15.91 25.07 -26.89
CA PHE A 388 15.36 26.12 -27.74
C PHE A 388 14.12 26.81 -27.14
N VAL A 389 13.30 26.07 -26.40
CA VAL A 389 12.09 26.64 -25.77
C VAL A 389 12.48 27.55 -24.60
N TRP A 390 13.48 27.14 -23.81
CA TRP A 390 13.98 27.96 -22.71
C TRP A 390 14.68 29.23 -23.20
N SER A 391 15.33 29.19 -24.36
CA SER A 391 15.90 30.38 -25.01
C SER A 391 14.81 31.30 -25.55
N LEU A 392 13.77 30.75 -26.18
CA LEU A 392 12.63 31.52 -26.68
C LEU A 392 11.87 32.24 -25.56
N LEU A 393 11.75 31.62 -24.38
CA LEU A 393 11.10 32.20 -23.21
C LEU A 393 12.04 33.11 -22.38
N SER A 394 13.29 33.32 -22.81
CA SER A 394 14.30 34.09 -22.04
C SER A 394 14.56 33.57 -20.61
N LEU A 395 14.33 32.29 -20.36
CA LEU A 395 14.45 31.63 -19.05
C LEU A 395 15.68 30.71 -18.94
N GLU A 396 16.69 30.90 -19.80
CA GLU A 396 17.89 30.05 -19.83
C GLU A 396 18.59 29.90 -18.47
N LYS A 397 18.49 30.94 -17.62
CA LYS A 397 19.00 30.95 -16.25
C LYS A 397 18.38 29.86 -15.35
N PHE A 398 17.31 29.18 -15.75
CA PHE A 398 16.69 28.10 -14.99
C PHE A 398 16.91 26.71 -15.62
N TYR A 399 17.41 26.63 -16.85
CA TYR A 399 17.63 25.36 -17.54
C TYR A 399 18.93 24.67 -17.07
N VAL A 400 18.84 23.39 -16.70
CA VAL A 400 20.00 22.56 -16.39
C VAL A 400 20.24 21.55 -17.51
N ALA A 401 21.28 21.80 -18.31
CA ALA A 401 21.66 20.92 -19.40
C ALA A 401 22.09 19.52 -18.88
N PRO A 402 21.90 18.46 -19.68
CA PRO A 402 22.47 17.15 -19.38
C PRO A 402 23.99 17.25 -19.29
N SER A 403 24.58 16.87 -18.15
CA SER A 403 26.03 16.82 -17.95
C SER A 403 26.69 15.97 -19.03
N ARG A 404 27.76 16.48 -19.64
CA ARG A 404 28.62 15.76 -20.60
C ARG A 404 29.72 14.95 -19.90
N LYS A 405 29.44 14.43 -18.71
CA LYS A 405 30.37 13.53 -18.01
C LYS A 405 29.82 12.13 -18.04
#